data_AF-A0A527GKQ1-F1
#
_entry.id   AF-A0A527GKQ1-F1
#
_cell.length_a   1.000
_cell.length_b   1.000
_cell.length_c   1.000
_cell.angle_alpha   90.00
_cell.angle_beta   90.00
_cell.angle_gamma   90.00
#
_symmetry.space_group_name_H-M   'P 1'
#
loop_
_entity.id
_entity.type
_entity.pdbx_description
1 polymer ?
#
loop_
_entity_poly.entity_id
_entity_poly.type
_entity_poly.pdbx_seq_one_letter_code
_entity_poly.pdbx_strand_id
1 'polypeptide(L)' 'GAEFRTGEYELVFAAGDYLRQQGLSLPKPAFLDVIPIRFGMAEPVHYHVPLLVSPYGYSTYRGS' A
#
# COMPACT_ATOMS: atom_id res chain seq x y z
N GLY A 1 -6.40 -11.10 19.78
CA GLY A 1 -5.88 -9.96 18.99
C GLY A 1 -6.86 -8.82 19.13
N ALA A 2 -6.40 -7.56 19.13
CA ALA A 2 -7.32 -6.43 19.17
C ALA A 2 -8.15 -6.40 17.87
N GLU A 3 -9.47 -6.32 17.99
CA GLU A 3 -10.36 -6.11 16.86
C GLU A 3 -10.11 -4.72 16.26
N PHE A 4 -10.03 -4.63 14.94
CA PHE A 4 -9.94 -3.34 14.24
C PHE A 4 -11.24 -2.56 14.44
N ARG A 5 -11.11 -1.29 14.82
CA ARG A 5 -12.26 -0.40 15.01
C ARG A 5 -12.62 0.27 13.69
N THR A 6 -13.84 0.77 13.60
CA THR A 6 -14.19 1.71 12.53
C THR A 6 -13.34 2.98 12.67
N GLY A 7 -12.98 3.58 11.55
CA GLY A 7 -12.10 4.75 11.51
C GLY A 7 -11.25 4.81 10.25
N GLU A 8 -10.37 5.80 10.19
CA GLU A 8 -9.41 5.98 9.11
C GLU A 8 -8.08 5.31 9.47
N TYR A 9 -7.48 4.68 8.48
CA TYR A 9 -6.21 3.98 8.60
C TYR A 9 -5.29 4.37 7.45
N GLU A 10 -3.99 4.22 7.66
CA GLU A 10 -2.96 4.38 6.63
C GLU A 10 -2.06 3.14 6.62
N LEU A 11 -1.91 2.53 5.45
CA LEU A 11 -0.86 1.54 5.20
C LEU A 11 0.30 2.25 4.51
N VAL A 12 1.51 2.05 5.02
CA VAL A 12 2.74 2.62 4.46
C VAL A 12 3.57 1.49 3.88
N PHE A 13 3.71 1.45 2.56
CA PHE A 13 4.49 0.43 1.85
C PHE A 13 5.87 0.97 1.49
N ALA A 14 6.93 0.25 1.86
CA ALA A 14 8.30 0.50 1.40
C ALA A 14 8.50 -0.03 -0.04
N ALA A 15 7.79 0.55 -0.99
CA ALA A 15 7.72 0.09 -2.39
C ALA A 15 9.08 0.14 -3.10
N GLY A 16 9.87 1.18 -2.86
CA GLY A 16 11.20 1.33 -3.45
C GLY A 16 12.15 0.22 -3.00
N ASP A 17 12.14 -0.13 -1.71
CA ASP A 17 12.97 -1.20 -1.18
C ASP A 17 12.55 -2.56 -1.73
N TYR A 18 11.25 -2.82 -1.81
CA TYR A 18 10.72 -4.02 -2.45
C TYR A 18 11.17 -4.12 -3.92
N LEU A 19 10.99 -3.07 -4.72
CA LEU A 19 11.36 -3.06 -6.14
C LEU A 19 12.88 -3.23 -6.34
N ARG A 20 13.72 -2.63 -5.50
CA ARG A 20 15.17 -2.84 -5.50
C ARG A 20 15.53 -4.29 -5.19
N GLN A 21 14.86 -4.91 -4.21
CA GLN A 21 15.06 -6.33 -3.88
C GLN A 21 14.64 -7.28 -5.02
N GLN A 22 13.68 -6.87 -5.86
CA GLN A 22 13.34 -7.58 -7.10
C GLN A 22 14.36 -7.38 -8.24
N GLY A 23 15.48 -6.70 -7.99
CA GLY A 23 16.54 -6.47 -8.97
C GLY A 23 16.31 -5.28 -9.91
N LEU A 24 15.29 -4.45 -9.65
CA LEU A 24 15.01 -3.27 -10.48
C LEU A 24 15.92 -2.12 -10.10
N SER A 25 16.59 -1.55 -11.10
CA SER A 25 17.32 -0.29 -10.95
C SER A 25 16.35 0.88 -11.03
N LEU A 26 16.16 1.57 -9.91
CA LEU A 26 15.32 2.76 -9.83
C LEU A 26 16.16 4.04 -9.93
N PRO A 27 15.64 5.13 -10.53
CA PRO A 27 16.28 6.44 -10.47
C PRO A 27 16.41 6.91 -9.02
N LYS A 28 17.28 7.92 -8.81
CA LYS A 28 17.43 8.60 -7.52
C LYS A 28 17.05 10.08 -7.68
N PRO A 29 15.96 10.54 -7.04
CA PRO A 29 15.02 9.77 -6.21
C PRO A 29 14.17 8.78 -7.03
N ALA A 30 13.72 7.69 -6.40
CA ALA A 30 12.77 6.78 -7.02
C ALA A 30 11.42 7.49 -7.16
N PHE A 31 10.73 7.28 -8.28
CA PHE A 31 9.41 7.90 -8.49
C PHE A 31 8.38 7.39 -7.47
N LEU A 32 8.43 6.10 -7.13
CA LEU A 32 7.66 5.48 -6.05
C LEU A 32 8.63 4.80 -5.07
N ASP A 33 8.85 5.42 -3.91
CA ASP A 33 9.75 4.91 -2.86
C ASP A 33 8.95 4.47 -1.63
N VAL A 34 8.11 5.36 -1.10
CA VAL A 34 7.17 5.08 0.00
C VAL A 34 5.76 5.41 -0.48
N ILE A 35 4.84 4.45 -0.39
CA ILE A 35 3.46 4.62 -0.85
C ILE A 35 2.52 4.56 0.36
N PRO A 36 1.97 5.70 0.81
CA PRO A 36 0.87 5.71 1.78
C PRO A 36 -0.47 5.45 1.08
N ILE A 37 -1.26 4.52 1.61
CA ILE A 37 -2.65 4.27 1.21
C ILE A 37 -3.55 4.56 2.40
N ARG A 38 -4.33 5.64 2.30
CA ARG A 38 -5.37 5.99 3.27
C ARG A 38 -6.70 5.40 2.87
N PHE A 39 -7.39 4.80 3.84
CA PHE A 39 -8.72 4.24 3.64
C PHE A 39 -9.55 4.27 4.92
N GLY A 40 -10.87 4.25 4.77
CA GLY A 40 -11.81 4.18 5.88
C GLY A 40 -12.34 2.77 6.07
N MET A 41 -12.38 2.32 7.32
CA MET A 41 -13.16 1.18 7.77
C MET A 41 -14.47 1.70 8.39
N ALA A 42 -15.57 1.62 7.65
CA ALA A 42 -16.88 2.09 8.09
C ALA A 42 -17.66 1.03 8.90
N GLU A 43 -17.30 -0.25 8.75
CA GLU A 43 -17.99 -1.39 9.35
C GLU A 43 -16.98 -2.39 9.94
N PRO A 44 -17.34 -3.19 10.96
CA PRO A 44 -16.48 -4.22 11.54
C PRO A 44 -16.51 -5.51 10.70
N VAL A 45 -16.18 -5.41 9.41
CA VAL A 45 -16.08 -6.54 8.47
C VAL A 45 -14.65 -6.74 7.98
N HIS A 46 -14.39 -7.77 7.19
CA HIS A 46 -13.09 -7.94 6.54
C HIS A 46 -12.88 -6.86 5.47
N TYR A 47 -11.71 -6.21 5.46
CA TYR A 47 -11.30 -5.25 4.45
C TYR A 47 -10.06 -5.77 3.73
N HIS A 48 -10.19 -6.05 2.44
CA HIS A 48 -9.06 -6.38 1.58
C HIS A 48 -8.63 -5.13 0.80
N VAL A 49 -7.43 -4.61 1.08
CA VAL A 49 -6.87 -3.41 0.44
C VAL A 49 -5.54 -3.79 -0.24
N PRO A 50 -5.57 -4.42 -1.43
CA PRO A 50 -4.36 -4.85 -2.12
C PRO A 50 -3.61 -3.68 -2.75
N LEU A 51 -2.32 -3.90 -3.00
CA LEU A 51 -1.44 -3.02 -3.76
C LEU A 51 -0.90 -3.78 -4.97
N LEU A 52 -1.17 -3.29 -6.18
CA LEU A 52 -0.43 -3.64 -7.40
C LEU A 52 0.55 -2.51 -7.69
N VAL A 53 1.83 -2.82 -7.84
CA VAL A 53 2.88 -1.79 -7.98
C VAL A 53 3.86 -2.14 -9.09
N SER A 54 4.24 -1.09 -9.82
CA SER A 54 5.36 -1.02 -10.75
C SER A 54 6.23 0.20 -10.39
N PRO A 55 7.43 0.37 -10.95
CA PRO A 55 8.26 1.54 -10.68
C PRO A 55 7.62 2.92 -10.94
N TYR A 56 6.61 2.99 -11.80
CA TYR A 56 6.04 4.25 -12.29
C TYR A 56 4.52 4.39 -12.09
N GLY A 57 3.91 3.45 -11.40
CA GLY A 57 2.49 3.48 -11.13
C GLY A 57 2.07 2.36 -10.21
N TYR A 58 1.00 2.61 -9.48
CA TYR A 58 0.38 1.62 -8.63
C TYR A 58 -1.14 1.75 -8.69
N SER A 59 -1.84 0.69 -8.31
CA SER A 59 -3.27 0.71 -8.11
C SER A 59 -3.63 0.00 -6.81
N THR A 60 -4.75 0.42 -6.24
CA THR A 60 -5.38 -0.18 -5.08
C THR A 60 -6.89 -0.10 -5.23
N TYR A 61 -7.63 -0.93 -4.50
CA TYR A 61 -9.09 -0.97 -4.51
C TYR A 61 -9.58 -1.61 -3.21
N ARG A 62 -10.89 -1.53 -2.93
CA ARG A 62 -11.53 -2.34 -1.88
C ARG A 62 -11.96 -3.67 -2.48
N GLY A 63 -11.29 -4.76 -2.09
CA GLY A 63 -11.69 -6.12 -2.40
C GLY A 63 -12.81 -6.63 -1.47
N SER A 64 -13.37 -7.80 -1.82
CA SER A 64 -14.35 -8.55 -1.02
C SER A 64 -13.68 -9.47 -0.01
#